data_AF-A0A6F8X9F1-F1
#
_entry.id   AF-A0A6F8X9F1-F1
#
_cell.length_a   1.000
_cell.length_b   1.000
_cell.length_c   1.000
_cell.angle_alpha   90.00
_cell.angle_beta   90.00
_cell.angle_gamma   90.00
#
_symmetry.space_group_name_H-M   'P 1'
#
loop_
_entity.id
_entity.type
_entity.pdbx_description
1 polymer ?
#
loop_
_entity_poly.entity_id
_entity_poly.type
_entity_poly.pdbx_seq_one_letter_code
_entity_poly.pdbx_strand_id
1 'polypeptide(L)'
;MLLREALDNSGVVEALEDNLVDLRNPLRIRHSLASQLRTLVLQRAMGWIDLSDTDTLRRDPLWQLACSDARGMTPLAQDRPSQATSWNERLRTLGESPFISEPLPTSGGRRC
;
A
#
# COMPACT_ATOMS: atom_id res chain seq x y z
N MET A 1 4.84 1.50 15.84
CA MET A 1 3.94 1.95 14.76
C MET A 1 2.58 2.22 15.40
N LEU A 2 2.17 3.48 15.52
CA LEU A 2 1.00 3.88 16.33
C LEU A 2 -0.30 3.21 15.88
N LEU A 3 -0.53 3.12 14.56
CA LEU A 3 -1.77 2.55 14.03
C LEU A 3 -1.88 1.03 14.27
N ARG A 4 -0.77 0.31 14.17
CA ARG A 4 -0.72 -1.13 14.52
C ARG A 4 -1.08 -1.32 15.99
N GLU A 5 -0.47 -0.53 16.86
CA GLU A 5 -0.71 -0.62 18.31
C GLU A 5 -2.15 -0.24 18.67
N ALA A 6 -2.72 0.79 18.03
CA ALA A 6 -4.12 1.14 18.19
C ALA A 6 -5.06 0.02 17.73
N LEU A 7 -4.75 -0.64 16.60
CA LEU A 7 -5.53 -1.77 16.10
C LEU A 7 -5.45 -2.98 17.04
N ASP A 8 -4.24 -3.34 17.47
CA ASP A 8 -4.02 -4.47 18.39
C ASP A 8 -4.70 -4.20 19.76
N ASN A 9 -4.65 -2.96 20.27
CA ASN A 9 -5.33 -2.58 21.51
C ASN A 9 -6.86 -2.51 21.39
N SER A 10 -7.39 -2.36 20.16
CA SER A 10 -8.83 -2.26 19.94
C SER A 10 -9.57 -3.61 20.07
N GLY A 11 -8.87 -4.73 19.95
CA GLY A 11 -9.48 -6.07 19.91
C GLY A 11 -10.34 -6.35 18.67
N VAL A 12 -10.34 -5.45 17.68
CA VAL A 12 -11.19 -5.56 16.48
C VAL A 12 -10.84 -6.78 15.64
N VAL A 13 -9.55 -7.10 15.52
CA VAL A 13 -9.10 -8.22 14.69
C VAL A 13 -9.52 -9.55 15.31
N GLU A 14 -9.34 -9.68 16.62
CA GLU A 14 -9.71 -10.84 17.42
C GLU A 14 -11.23 -11.05 17.37
N ALA A 15 -12.01 -9.98 17.58
CA ALA A 15 -13.46 -10.04 17.48
C ALA A 15 -13.94 -10.46 16.07
N LEU A 16 -13.30 -9.98 15.01
CA LEU A 16 -13.62 -10.39 13.65
C LEU A 16 -13.23 -11.84 13.38
N GLU A 17 -12.06 -12.27 13.83
CA GLU A 17 -11.61 -13.66 13.67
C GLU A 17 -12.56 -14.65 14.37
N ASP A 18 -13.03 -14.34 15.58
CA ASP A 18 -13.95 -15.19 16.34
C ASP A 18 -15.36 -15.27 15.71
N ASN A 19 -15.77 -14.23 14.98
CA ASN A 19 -17.12 -14.13 14.41
C ASN A 19 -17.18 -14.49 12.92
N LEU A 20 -16.05 -14.57 12.21
CA LEU A 20 -16.00 -14.94 10.80
C LEU A 20 -15.67 -16.43 10.63
N VAL A 21 -16.57 -17.16 9.97
CA VAL A 21 -16.31 -18.53 9.56
C VAL A 21 -15.37 -18.53 8.34
N ASP A 22 -14.13 -18.99 8.55
CA ASP A 22 -13.18 -19.18 7.46
C ASP A 22 -13.47 -20.49 6.69
N LEU A 23 -14.12 -20.37 5.54
CA LEU A 23 -14.46 -21.51 4.68
C LEU A 23 -13.29 -21.96 3.77
N ARG A 24 -12.11 -21.36 3.89
CA ARG A 24 -10.95 -21.70 3.06
C ARG A 24 -10.37 -23.04 3.49
N ASN A 25 -9.84 -23.80 2.53
CA ASN A 25 -9.16 -25.06 2.81
C ASN A 25 -7.89 -24.80 3.65
N PRO A 26 -7.80 -25.32 4.89
CA PRO A 26 -6.66 -25.07 5.78
C PRO A 26 -5.30 -25.43 5.19
N LEU A 27 -5.24 -26.46 4.33
CA LEU A 27 -4.00 -26.91 3.68
C LEU A 27 -3.47 -25.93 2.63
N ARG A 28 -4.26 -24.93 2.25
CA ARG A 28 -3.90 -23.91 1.24
C ARG A 28 -3.74 -22.52 1.84
N ILE A 29 -3.86 -22.38 3.16
CA ILE A 29 -3.76 -21.09 3.86
C ILE A 29 -2.29 -20.76 4.09
N ARG A 30 -1.82 -19.68 3.44
CA ARG A 30 -0.47 -19.12 3.66
C ARG A 30 -0.46 -18.00 4.70
N HIS A 31 -1.54 -17.24 4.77
CA HIS A 31 -1.71 -16.10 5.67
C HIS A 31 -2.95 -16.34 6.53
N SER A 32 -2.83 -16.16 7.84
CA SER A 32 -3.96 -16.25 8.77
C SER A 32 -5.10 -15.30 8.35
N LEU A 33 -6.32 -15.61 8.78
CA LEU A 33 -7.44 -14.68 8.62
C LEU A 33 -7.12 -13.36 9.33
N ALA A 34 -6.60 -13.41 10.55
CA ALA A 34 -6.17 -12.25 11.30
C ALA A 34 -5.17 -11.35 10.55
N SER A 35 -4.14 -11.91 9.93
CA SER A 35 -3.15 -11.12 9.16
C SER A 35 -3.78 -10.44 7.93
N GLN A 36 -4.75 -11.09 7.28
CA GLN A 36 -5.49 -10.50 6.16
C GLN A 36 -6.44 -9.39 6.62
N LEU A 37 -7.12 -9.58 7.75
CA LEU A 37 -7.98 -8.56 8.36
C LEU A 37 -7.16 -7.35 8.80
N ARG A 38 -6.00 -7.56 9.44
CA ARG A 38 -5.05 -6.48 9.79
C ARG A 38 -4.66 -5.66 8.56
N THR A 39 -4.29 -6.35 7.47
CA THR A 39 -3.92 -5.68 6.20
C THR A 39 -5.04 -4.78 5.70
N LEU A 40 -6.27 -5.29 5.62
CA LEU A 40 -7.41 -4.52 5.11
C LEU A 40 -7.82 -3.35 6.00
N VAL A 41 -7.86 -3.56 7.33
CA VAL A 41 -8.25 -2.52 8.29
C VAL A 41 -7.22 -1.38 8.30
N LEU A 42 -5.93 -1.72 8.36
CA LEU A 42 -4.86 -0.72 8.32
C LEU A 42 -4.86 0.04 6.98
N GLN A 43 -5.12 -0.65 5.87
CA GLN A 43 -5.13 -0.06 4.53
C GLN A 43 -6.25 0.98 4.45
N ARG A 44 -7.45 0.60 4.91
CA ARG A 44 -8.61 1.47 4.96
C ARG A 44 -8.41 2.67 5.90
N ALA A 45 -7.81 2.44 7.07
CA ALA A 45 -7.52 3.50 8.04
C ALA A 45 -6.52 4.54 7.51
N MET A 46 -5.60 4.13 6.62
CA MET A 46 -4.66 5.03 5.94
C MET A 46 -5.24 5.69 4.67
N GLY A 47 -6.47 5.36 4.28
CA GLY A 47 -7.12 5.92 3.10
C GLY A 47 -6.83 5.19 1.79
N TRP A 48 -6.17 4.04 1.82
CA TRP A 48 -6.01 3.16 0.67
C TRP A 48 -7.27 2.29 0.56
N ILE A 49 -7.88 2.28 -0.62
CA ILE A 49 -9.22 1.73 -0.83
C ILE A 49 -9.20 0.62 -1.86
N ASP A 50 -8.30 0.72 -2.83
CA ASP A 50 -8.23 -0.26 -3.90
C ASP A 50 -7.44 -1.47 -3.43
N LEU A 51 -7.96 -2.67 -3.71
CA LEU A 51 -7.26 -3.90 -3.43
C LEU A 51 -5.94 -3.97 -4.22
N SER A 52 -5.85 -3.29 -5.37
CA SER A 52 -4.61 -3.18 -6.14
C SER A 52 -3.47 -2.48 -5.38
N ASP A 53 -3.80 -1.57 -4.45
CA ASP A 53 -2.81 -0.88 -3.61
C ASP A 53 -2.03 -1.87 -2.73
N THR A 54 -2.62 -3.04 -2.46
CA THR A 54 -1.96 -4.11 -1.69
C THR A 54 -0.68 -4.59 -2.37
N ASP A 55 -0.60 -4.63 -3.70
CA ASP A 55 0.61 -5.06 -4.40
C ASP A 55 1.74 -4.02 -4.27
N THR A 56 1.37 -2.73 -4.29
CA THR A 56 2.29 -1.62 -4.03
C THR A 56 2.81 -1.67 -2.60
N LEU A 57 1.90 -1.80 -1.62
CA LEU A 57 2.23 -1.81 -0.20
C LEU A 57 2.97 -3.07 0.24
N ARG A 58 2.75 -4.22 -0.42
CA ARG A 58 3.44 -5.50 -0.11
C ARG A 58 4.97 -5.37 -0.13
N ARG A 59 5.52 -4.43 -0.90
CA ARG A 59 6.97 -4.20 -1.00
C ARG A 59 7.53 -3.29 0.09
N ASP A 60 6.68 -2.60 0.84
CA ASP A 60 7.08 -1.72 1.94
C ASP A 60 7.37 -2.56 3.20
N PRO A 61 8.55 -2.40 3.85
CA PRO A 61 8.93 -3.23 4.99
C PRO A 61 8.22 -2.77 6.28
N LEU A 62 7.88 -1.48 6.40
CA LEU A 62 7.10 -0.96 7.50
C LEU A 62 5.67 -1.47 7.40
N TRP A 63 5.15 -1.59 6.18
CA TRP A 63 3.85 -2.21 5.92
C TRP A 63 3.83 -3.70 6.26
N GLN A 64 4.86 -4.45 5.81
CA GLN A 64 5.01 -5.86 6.18
C GLN A 64 5.11 -6.04 7.69
N LEU A 65 5.86 -5.17 8.38
CA LEU A 65 5.94 -5.17 9.84
C LEU A 65 4.59 -4.81 10.46
N ALA A 66 3.85 -3.85 9.92
CA ALA A 66 2.56 -3.44 10.47
C ALA A 66 1.50 -4.56 10.39
N CYS A 67 1.51 -5.34 9.32
CA CYS A 67 0.50 -6.37 9.04
C CYS A 67 0.88 -7.79 9.51
N SER A 68 2.12 -7.98 9.97
CA SER A 68 2.61 -9.30 10.38
C SER A 68 2.25 -9.64 11.82
N ASP A 69 1.81 -10.87 12.04
CA ASP A 69 1.60 -11.47 13.35
C ASP A 69 2.93 -11.71 14.11
N ALA A 70 4.06 -11.68 13.39
CA ALA A 70 5.38 -11.86 14.00
C ALA A 70 5.81 -10.58 14.75
N ARG A 71 6.24 -10.74 16.01
CA ARG A 71 6.90 -9.69 16.81
C ARG A 71 8.39 -9.55 16.49
N GLY A 72 8.76 -9.66 15.22
CA GLY A 72 10.14 -9.61 14.74
C GLY A 72 10.38 -8.44 13.79
N MET A 73 11.61 -7.90 13.79
CA MET A 73 12.03 -6.83 12.88
C MET A 73 12.59 -7.37 11.56
N THR A 74 12.39 -8.65 11.27
CA THR A 74 12.88 -9.35 10.07
C THR A 74 12.58 -8.60 8.75
N PRO A 75 11.40 -7.97 8.56
CA PRO A 75 11.15 -7.18 7.34
C PRO A 75 12.08 -5.98 7.16
N LEU A 76 12.63 -5.43 8.26
CA LEU A 76 13.54 -4.28 8.23
C LEU A 76 14.99 -4.67 7.99
N ALA A 77 15.35 -5.94 8.18
CA ALA A 77 16.69 -6.46 7.94
C ALA A 77 16.95 -6.82 6.47
N GLN A 78 15.98 -6.63 5.58
CA GLN A 78 16.12 -6.90 4.15
C GLN A 78 17.04 -5.86 3.50
N ASP A 79 18.19 -6.30 3.02
CA ASP A 79 19.15 -5.48 2.26
C ASP A 79 18.49 -4.96 0.97
N ARG A 80 18.63 -3.65 0.70
CA ARG A 80 17.97 -3.02 -0.45
C ARG A 80 18.96 -2.30 -1.35
N PRO A 81 18.89 -2.52 -2.68
CA PRO A 81 19.33 -1.49 -3.61
C PRO A 81 18.43 -0.26 -3.43
N SER A 82 19.04 0.90 -3.26
CA SER A 82 18.38 2.19 -3.01
C SER A 82 17.23 2.45 -3.99
N GLN A 83 15.99 2.43 -3.50
CA GLN A 83 14.74 2.68 -4.26
C GLN A 83 14.56 4.15 -4.70
N ALA A 84 15.58 5.00 -4.60
CA ALA A 84 15.51 6.36 -5.12
C ALA A 84 15.42 6.38 -6.66
N THR A 85 15.89 5.34 -7.34
CA THR A 85 15.95 5.31 -8.81
C THR A 85 14.60 5.04 -9.45
N SER A 86 13.75 4.17 -8.89
CA SER A 86 12.52 3.73 -9.56
C SER A 86 11.41 4.77 -9.61
N TRP A 87 11.35 5.70 -8.65
CA TRP A 87 10.41 6.82 -8.67
C TRP A 87 10.80 7.87 -9.73
N ASN A 88 12.08 8.24 -9.77
CA ASN A 88 12.60 9.19 -10.75
C ASN A 88 12.55 8.63 -12.19
N GLU A 89 12.81 7.33 -12.37
CA GLU A 89 12.65 6.62 -13.65
C GLU A 89 11.20 6.70 -14.13
N ARG A 90 10.24 6.43 -13.23
CA ARG A 90 8.82 6.41 -13.55
C ARG A 90 8.28 7.81 -13.85
N LEU A 91 8.76 8.84 -13.15
CA LEU A 91 8.49 10.25 -13.48
C LEU A 91 9.08 10.67 -14.83
N ARG A 92 10.29 10.21 -15.18
CA ARG A 92 10.87 10.44 -16.52
C ARG A 92 10.02 9.83 -17.62
N THR A 93 9.55 8.59 -17.44
CA THR A 93 8.68 7.93 -18.43
C THR A 93 7.30 8.60 -18.59
N LEU A 94 6.80 9.28 -17.55
CA LEU A 94 5.54 10.03 -17.61
C LEU A 94 5.71 11.45 -18.18
N GLY A 95 6.92 12.04 -18.08
CA GLY A 95 7.25 13.34 -18.65
C GLY A 95 7.54 13.32 -20.16
N GLU A 96 7.77 12.15 -20.75
CA GLU A 96 8.05 11.96 -22.19
C GLU A 96 6.80 11.54 -22.99
N SER A 97 5.59 11.81 -22.48
CA SER A 97 4.36 11.56 -23.24
C SER A 97 4.18 12.66 -24.32
N PRO A 98 4.00 12.33 -25.61
CA PRO A 98 3.88 13.32 -26.70
C PRO A 98 2.59 14.15 -26.68
N PHE A 99 1.77 14.01 -25.63
CA PHE A 99 0.42 14.59 -25.57
C PHE A 99 0.38 16.01 -24.99
N ILE A 100 1.52 16.58 -24.59
CA ILE A 100 1.61 17.99 -24.14
C ILE A 100 2.57 18.75 -25.06
N SER A 101 2.25 18.80 -26.34
CA SER A 101 2.88 19.73 -27.30
C SER A 101 1.82 20.35 -28.21
N GLU A 102 0.75 20.88 -27.61
CA GLU A 102 -0.10 21.84 -28.29
C GLU A 102 0.17 23.23 -27.68
N PRO A 103 0.77 24.17 -28.44
CA PRO A 103 1.06 25.49 -27.91
C PRO A 103 -0.24 26.27 -27.66
N LEU A 104 -0.30 26.90 -26.49
CA LEU A 104 -1.35 27.83 -26.10
C LEU A 104 -1.60 28.86 -27.23
N PRO A 105 -2.86 29.10 -27.67
CA PRO A 105 -3.11 30.10 -28.69
C PRO A 105 -2.74 31.48 -28.14
N THR A 106 -1.71 32.10 -28.73
CA THR A 106 -1.40 33.50 -28.49
C THR A 106 -2.58 34.34 -28.96
N SER A 107 -3.29 34.96 -28.02
CA SER A 107 -4.30 35.96 -28.33
C SER A 107 -3.60 37.14 -29.03
N GLY A 108 -3.71 37.14 -30.36
CA GLY A 108 -3.24 38.21 -31.21
C GLY A 108 -3.87 39.53 -30.78
N GLY A 109 -3.01 40.50 -30.48
CA GLY A 109 -3.38 41.86 -30.16
C GLY A 109 -4.30 42.44 -31.24
N ARG A 110 -5.38 43.07 -30.77
CA ARG A 110 -6.18 44.00 -31.57
C ARG A 110 -5.25 45.11 -32.07
N ARG A 111 -5.03 45.15 -33.39
CA ARG A 111 -4.60 46.35 -34.10
C ARG A 111 -5.80 47.30 -34.21
N CYS A 112 -5.54 48.57 -33.91
CA CYS A 112 -6.24 49.82 -34.26
C CYS A 112 -7.77 49.77 -34.34
#